data_AF-A0A7G9B2R2-F1
#
_entry.id   AF-A0A7G9B2R2-F1
#
_cell.length_a   1.000
_cell.length_b   1.000
_cell.length_c   1.000
_cell.angle_alpha   90.00
_cell.angle_beta   90.00
_cell.angle_gamma   90.00
#
_symmetry.space_group_name_H-M   'P 1'
#
loop_
_entity.id
_entity.type
_entity.pdbx_description
1 polymer ?
#
loop_
_entity_poly.entity_id
_entity_poly.type
_entity_poly.pdbx_seq_one_letter_code
_entity_poly.pdbx_strand_id
1 'polypeptide(L)'
;MAIVATVNSLLTVARGEVGVKESPANSNRVKYNTWYYGKEVSGSAYPWCMVFVQWCCARAGVILPVRTASCSALMRAAKKIGAWVTSGYQAGDIVIYDFDGNGGTDHCGIVENVLSGGVVAIEGNTAQGNDANGGQVQRRVRASRLIVGALRPQYTKEAKMDNTPGKYAEEAVHWAVESGLMQGSADGDLKLHDSVTREQLMVFLYRLRKME
;
A
#
# COMPACT_ATOMS: atom_id res chain seq x y z
N MET A 1 -0.67 -6.68 17.60
CA MET A 1 -1.52 -5.90 16.67
C MET A 1 -1.91 -6.83 15.53
N ALA A 2 -3.21 -7.08 15.32
CA ALA A 2 -3.63 -7.88 14.17
C ALA A 2 -3.24 -7.11 12.89
N ILE A 3 -2.62 -7.79 11.92
CA ILE A 3 -2.34 -7.17 10.63
C ILE A 3 -3.69 -6.98 9.94
N VAL A 4 -4.19 -5.74 9.91
CA VAL A 4 -5.42 -5.40 9.19
C VAL A 4 -5.05 -5.14 7.74
N ALA A 5 -5.64 -5.91 6.83
CA ALA A 5 -5.37 -5.84 5.40
C ALA A 5 -6.01 -4.60 4.76
N THR A 6 -5.43 -3.42 4.98
CA THR A 6 -5.94 -2.14 4.47
C THR A 6 -5.07 -1.56 3.36
N VAL A 7 -5.59 -0.59 2.61
CA VAL A 7 -4.81 0.15 1.59
C VAL A 7 -3.60 0.84 2.23
N ASN A 8 -3.78 1.52 3.36
CA ASN A 8 -2.67 2.21 4.04
C ASN A 8 -1.62 1.23 4.56
N SER A 9 -2.00 0.03 5.01
CA SER A 9 -1.03 -0.99 5.42
C SER A 9 -0.15 -1.43 4.23
N LEU A 10 -0.74 -1.66 3.06
CA LEU A 10 -0.02 -2.02 1.84
C LEU A 10 0.92 -0.90 1.39
N LEU A 11 0.41 0.34 1.34
CA LEU A 11 1.20 1.49 0.93
C LEU A 11 2.31 1.82 1.92
N THR A 12 2.10 1.61 3.22
CA THR A 12 3.15 1.80 4.24
C THR A 12 4.29 0.81 4.03
N VAL A 13 3.99 -0.47 3.79
CA VAL A 13 5.00 -1.47 3.44
C VAL A 13 5.72 -1.06 2.14
N ALA A 14 4.98 -0.79 1.06
CA ALA A 14 5.57 -0.48 -0.24
C ALA A 14 6.46 0.79 -0.19
N ARG A 15 6.01 1.85 0.51
CA ARG A 15 6.78 3.09 0.69
C ARG A 15 8.10 2.86 1.41
N GLY A 16 8.10 2.00 2.43
CA GLY A 16 9.30 1.64 3.19
C GLY A 16 10.38 0.92 2.36
N GLU A 17 10.01 0.42 1.19
CA GLU A 17 10.92 -0.30 0.30
C GLU A 17 11.50 0.56 -0.83
N VAL A 18 11.03 1.81 -1.00
CA VAL A 18 11.54 2.71 -2.03
C VAL A 18 13.05 2.92 -1.85
N GLY A 19 13.80 2.72 -2.93
CA GLY A 19 15.25 2.84 -2.93
C GLY A 19 15.99 1.51 -2.83
N VAL A 20 15.35 0.42 -2.40
CA VAL A 20 15.97 -0.92 -2.35
C VAL A 20 16.40 -1.36 -3.73
N LYS A 21 17.62 -1.88 -3.83
CA LYS A 21 18.23 -2.40 -5.06
C LYS A 21 18.55 -3.88 -4.91
N GLU A 22 18.55 -4.59 -6.03
CA GLU A 22 19.21 -5.88 -6.10
C GLU A 22 20.72 -5.75 -5.92
N SER A 23 21.36 -6.83 -5.46
CA SER A 23 22.80 -6.84 -5.21
C SER A 23 23.42 -8.22 -5.53
N PRO A 24 24.35 -8.31 -6.50
CA PRO A 24 24.90 -7.21 -7.32
C PRO A 24 23.88 -6.55 -8.26
N ALA A 25 24.24 -5.42 -8.88
CA ALA A 25 23.39 -4.83 -9.92
C ALA A 25 23.23 -5.78 -11.13
N ASN A 26 22.07 -5.79 -11.76
CA ASN A 26 21.67 -6.66 -12.88
C ASN A 26 21.65 -8.16 -12.55
N SER A 27 21.55 -8.52 -11.27
CA SER A 27 21.58 -9.92 -10.81
C SER A 27 20.21 -10.50 -10.52
N ASN A 28 19.15 -9.70 -10.38
CA ASN A 28 17.86 -10.11 -9.80
C ASN A 28 17.97 -10.74 -8.39
N ARG A 29 19.11 -10.60 -7.72
CA ARG A 29 19.33 -11.11 -6.37
C ARG A 29 18.84 -10.08 -5.36
N VAL A 30 17.65 -10.33 -4.81
CA VAL A 30 16.96 -9.40 -3.90
C VAL A 30 16.16 -10.17 -2.84
N LYS A 31 15.94 -9.57 -1.67
CA LYS A 31 15.23 -10.19 -0.54
C LYS A 31 13.82 -10.70 -0.89
N TYR A 32 13.15 -10.07 -1.85
CA TYR A 32 11.80 -10.48 -2.29
C TYR A 32 11.84 -11.83 -3.00
N ASN A 33 12.83 -12.05 -3.88
CA ASN A 33 13.04 -13.33 -4.54
C ASN A 33 13.42 -14.41 -3.52
N THR A 34 14.31 -14.12 -2.57
CA THR A 34 14.65 -15.07 -1.49
C THR A 34 13.41 -15.50 -0.70
N TRP A 35 12.54 -14.55 -0.33
CA TRP A 35 11.27 -14.86 0.33
C TRP A 35 10.32 -15.67 -0.56
N TYR A 36 10.26 -15.36 -1.86
CA TYR A 36 9.31 -15.99 -2.77
C TYR A 36 9.67 -17.44 -3.07
N TYR A 37 10.95 -17.70 -3.37
CA TYR A 37 11.48 -18.99 -3.77
C TYR A 37 12.00 -19.84 -2.60
N GLY A 38 12.04 -19.29 -1.38
CA GLY A 38 12.50 -19.98 -0.18
C GLY A 38 14.02 -20.19 -0.12
N LYS A 39 14.76 -19.67 -1.10
CA LYS A 39 16.22 -19.69 -1.18
C LYS A 39 16.68 -18.51 -2.02
N GLU A 40 17.94 -18.14 -1.85
CA GLU A 40 18.55 -17.13 -2.69
C GLU A 40 18.59 -17.59 -4.15
N VAL A 41 18.23 -16.68 -5.06
CA VAL A 41 18.26 -16.89 -6.51
C VAL A 41 18.81 -15.64 -7.20
N SER A 42 19.35 -15.83 -8.39
CA SER A 42 19.91 -14.78 -9.25
C SER A 42 19.87 -15.19 -10.71
N GLY A 43 19.96 -14.22 -11.62
CA GLY A 43 19.96 -14.41 -13.07
C GLY A 43 18.70 -13.91 -13.76
N SER A 44 18.72 -13.89 -15.10
CA SER A 44 17.66 -13.32 -15.95
C SER A 44 16.31 -14.03 -15.84
N ALA A 45 16.27 -15.26 -15.32
CA ALA A 45 15.05 -16.02 -15.09
C ALA A 45 14.21 -15.52 -13.89
N TYR A 46 14.71 -14.56 -13.11
CA TYR A 46 14.08 -14.13 -11.85
C TYR A 46 13.70 -12.64 -11.79
N PRO A 47 13.05 -12.06 -12.82
CA PRO A 47 12.53 -10.70 -12.72
C PRO A 47 11.56 -10.61 -11.53
N TRP A 48 11.64 -9.51 -10.78
CA TRP A 48 11.06 -9.45 -9.44
C TRP A 48 10.00 -8.36 -9.25
N CYS A 49 9.48 -7.77 -10.34
CA CYS A 49 8.40 -6.79 -10.27
C CYS A 49 7.14 -7.33 -9.57
N MET A 50 6.62 -8.47 -10.04
CA MET A 50 5.45 -9.12 -9.43
C MET A 50 5.79 -9.78 -8.10
N VAL A 51 7.01 -10.27 -7.94
CA VAL A 51 7.49 -10.86 -6.68
C VAL A 51 7.52 -9.80 -5.56
N PHE A 52 7.94 -8.57 -5.88
CA PHE A 52 7.87 -7.43 -4.97
C PHE A 52 6.42 -7.15 -4.54
N VAL A 53 5.47 -7.11 -5.48
CA VAL A 53 4.05 -6.91 -5.16
C VAL A 53 3.51 -8.00 -4.24
N GLN A 54 3.80 -9.27 -4.55
CA GLN A 54 3.44 -10.42 -3.71
C GLN A 54 3.99 -10.28 -2.29
N TRP A 55 5.25 -9.84 -2.16
CA TRP A 55 5.90 -9.64 -0.88
C TRP A 55 5.22 -8.52 -0.09
N CYS A 56 4.95 -7.37 -0.71
CA CYS A 56 4.27 -6.25 -0.07
C CYS A 56 2.88 -6.65 0.43
N CYS A 57 2.11 -7.34 -0.41
CA CYS A 57 0.77 -7.82 -0.03
C CYS A 57 0.83 -8.81 1.14
N ALA A 58 1.76 -9.76 1.11
CA ALA A 58 1.94 -10.71 2.21
C ALA A 58 2.34 -10.04 3.53
N ARG A 59 3.20 -9.01 3.50
CA ARG A 59 3.58 -8.23 4.70
C ARG A 59 2.43 -7.38 5.24
N ALA A 60 1.57 -6.89 4.36
CA ALA A 60 0.39 -6.11 4.70
C ALA A 60 -0.85 -6.98 5.02
N GLY A 61 -0.75 -8.31 4.93
CA GLY A 61 -1.90 -9.21 5.13
C GLY A 61 -2.93 -9.19 4.00
N VAL A 62 -2.63 -8.53 2.88
CA VAL A 62 -3.50 -8.43 1.71
C VAL A 62 -3.46 -9.74 0.93
N ILE A 63 -4.62 -10.37 0.76
CA ILE A 63 -4.74 -11.66 0.07
C ILE A 63 -4.88 -11.41 -1.43
N LEU A 64 -3.96 -12.00 -2.22
CA LEU A 64 -4.03 -12.00 -3.67
C LEU A 64 -4.68 -13.29 -4.19
N PRO A 65 -5.34 -13.24 -5.37
CA PRO A 65 -6.05 -14.40 -5.92
C PRO A 65 -5.13 -15.55 -6.35
N VAL A 66 -3.82 -15.30 -6.48
CA VAL A 66 -2.82 -16.30 -6.85
C VAL A 66 -1.43 -15.89 -6.36
N ARG A 67 -0.64 -16.85 -5.89
CA ARG A 67 0.81 -16.68 -5.67
C ARG A 67 1.54 -16.92 -6.99
N THR A 68 2.16 -15.89 -7.55
CA THR A 68 2.81 -15.93 -8.87
C THR A 68 3.90 -14.86 -9.01
N ALA A 69 4.91 -15.13 -9.83
CA ALA A 69 5.90 -14.15 -10.28
C ALA A 69 5.52 -13.53 -11.65
N SER A 70 4.36 -13.88 -12.23
CA SER A 70 3.94 -13.43 -13.57
C SER A 70 2.79 -12.43 -13.51
N CYS A 71 2.97 -11.28 -14.18
CA CYS A 71 1.93 -10.27 -14.39
C CYS A 71 0.69 -10.84 -15.09
N SER A 72 0.88 -11.63 -16.15
CA SER A 72 -0.23 -12.24 -16.90
C SER A 72 -1.01 -13.23 -16.05
N ALA A 73 -0.33 -14.00 -15.19
CA ALA A 73 -0.99 -14.93 -14.29
C ALA A 73 -1.85 -14.20 -13.26
N LEU A 74 -1.37 -13.10 -12.68
CA LEU A 74 -2.17 -12.27 -11.78
C LEU A 74 -3.38 -11.67 -12.51
N MET A 75 -3.19 -11.10 -13.69
CA MET A 75 -4.28 -10.55 -14.51
C MET A 75 -5.36 -11.59 -14.79
N ARG A 76 -4.98 -12.80 -15.23
CA ARG A 76 -5.94 -13.89 -15.50
C ARG A 76 -6.71 -14.29 -14.25
N ALA A 77 -6.03 -14.42 -13.11
CA ALA A 77 -6.66 -14.75 -11.84
C ALA A 77 -7.64 -13.65 -11.38
N ALA A 78 -7.24 -12.37 -11.50
CA ALA A 78 -8.07 -11.23 -11.18
C ALA A 78 -9.34 -11.18 -12.05
N LYS A 79 -9.21 -11.40 -13.36
CA LYS A 79 -10.36 -11.49 -14.29
C LYS A 79 -11.31 -12.62 -13.90
N LYS A 80 -10.77 -13.80 -13.55
CA LYS A 80 -11.55 -14.97 -13.16
C LYS A 80 -12.43 -14.72 -11.92
N ILE A 81 -11.96 -13.90 -10.97
CA ILE A 81 -12.72 -13.58 -9.76
C ILE A 81 -13.51 -12.27 -9.85
N GLY A 82 -13.58 -11.64 -11.04
CA GLY A 82 -14.30 -10.37 -11.24
C GLY A 82 -13.67 -9.15 -10.56
N ALA A 83 -12.41 -9.23 -10.13
CA ALA A 83 -11.69 -8.15 -9.44
C ALA A 83 -10.79 -7.33 -10.38
N TRP A 84 -10.91 -7.53 -11.69
CA TRP A 84 -10.14 -6.80 -12.70
C TRP A 84 -10.87 -5.52 -13.11
N VAL A 85 -10.18 -4.38 -13.00
CA VAL A 85 -10.70 -3.06 -13.42
C VAL A 85 -9.85 -2.49 -14.54
N THR A 86 -10.47 -1.75 -15.46
CA THR A 86 -9.81 -1.09 -16.61
C THR A 86 -9.94 0.42 -16.58
N SER A 87 -10.63 0.97 -15.58
CA SER A 87 -10.82 2.40 -15.35
C SER A 87 -11.19 2.66 -13.89
N GLY A 88 -11.26 3.93 -13.50
CA GLY A 88 -11.60 4.31 -12.12
C GLY A 88 -10.60 3.73 -11.11
N TYR A 89 -9.31 3.76 -11.44
CA TYR A 89 -8.22 3.27 -10.60
C TYR A 89 -8.24 3.95 -9.23
N GLN A 90 -7.74 3.25 -8.22
CA GLN A 90 -7.69 3.68 -6.83
C GLN A 90 -6.33 3.37 -6.21
N ALA A 91 -5.99 4.10 -5.15
CA ALA A 91 -4.85 3.74 -4.31
C ALA A 91 -5.02 2.31 -3.77
N GLY A 92 -3.94 1.53 -3.82
CA GLY A 92 -3.94 0.09 -3.50
C GLY A 92 -4.30 -0.82 -4.67
N ASP A 93 -4.73 -0.33 -5.83
CA ASP A 93 -4.84 -1.19 -7.00
C ASP A 93 -3.45 -1.71 -7.43
N ILE A 94 -3.38 -2.96 -7.90
CA ILE A 94 -2.18 -3.55 -8.49
C ILE A 94 -2.30 -3.41 -10.00
N VAL A 95 -1.65 -2.40 -10.55
CA VAL A 95 -1.67 -2.07 -11.98
C VAL A 95 -0.71 -2.98 -12.75
N ILE A 96 -1.12 -3.38 -13.94
CA ILE A 96 -0.31 -4.13 -14.91
C ILE A 96 -0.10 -3.26 -16.15
N TYR A 97 1.13 -3.25 -16.63
CA TYR A 97 1.55 -2.44 -17.78
C TYR A 97 1.85 -3.30 -19.01
N ASP A 98 1.64 -2.68 -20.16
CA ASP A 98 2.10 -3.08 -21.49
C ASP A 98 2.81 -1.85 -22.07
N PHE A 99 4.14 -1.85 -22.03
CA PHE A 99 4.96 -0.70 -22.38
C PHE A 99 5.22 -0.61 -23.88
N ASP A 100 5.30 -1.74 -24.57
CA ASP A 100 5.54 -1.77 -26.01
C ASP A 100 4.23 -1.88 -26.84
N GLY A 101 3.09 -2.11 -26.18
CA GLY A 101 1.77 -2.16 -26.80
C GLY A 101 1.53 -3.44 -27.59
N ASN A 102 2.32 -4.49 -27.35
CA ASN A 102 2.24 -5.75 -28.09
C ASN A 102 1.11 -6.69 -27.60
N GLY A 103 0.37 -6.30 -26.55
CA GLY A 103 -0.67 -7.09 -25.91
C GLY A 103 -0.16 -8.03 -24.81
N GLY A 104 1.14 -8.05 -24.56
CA GLY A 104 1.83 -8.70 -23.47
C GLY A 104 1.74 -7.90 -22.17
N THR A 105 2.06 -8.54 -21.05
CA THR A 105 2.15 -7.85 -19.75
C THR A 105 3.60 -7.76 -19.33
N ASP A 106 4.16 -6.55 -19.36
CA ASP A 106 5.59 -6.33 -19.16
C ASP A 106 5.95 -6.10 -17.70
N HIS A 107 5.08 -5.42 -16.96
CA HIS A 107 5.42 -4.90 -15.64
C HIS A 107 4.18 -4.72 -14.75
N CYS A 108 4.42 -4.39 -13.48
CA CYS A 108 3.36 -4.10 -12.53
C CYS A 108 3.83 -3.17 -11.42
N GLY A 109 2.88 -2.52 -10.76
CA GLY A 109 3.12 -1.67 -9.60
C GLY A 109 1.92 -1.61 -8.65
N ILE A 110 2.15 -1.06 -7.46
CA ILE A 110 1.10 -0.75 -6.49
C ILE A 110 0.75 0.73 -6.63
N VAL A 111 -0.50 1.06 -6.96
CA VAL A 111 -0.96 2.44 -7.10
C VAL A 111 -0.90 3.13 -5.74
N GLU A 112 -0.09 4.17 -5.62
CA GLU A 112 -0.02 5.03 -4.44
C GLU A 112 -1.00 6.21 -4.55
N ASN A 113 -1.12 6.79 -5.75
CA ASN A 113 -2.02 7.91 -6.01
C ASN A 113 -2.57 7.89 -7.44
N VAL A 114 -3.77 8.44 -7.64
CA VAL A 114 -4.43 8.55 -8.95
C VAL A 114 -4.28 9.99 -9.44
N LEU A 115 -3.93 10.15 -10.71
CA LEU A 115 -3.80 11.42 -11.40
C LEU A 115 -4.86 11.54 -12.50
N SER A 116 -5.11 12.74 -13.00
CA SER A 116 -6.08 12.97 -14.09
C SER A 116 -5.77 12.18 -15.37
N GLY A 117 -4.48 11.93 -15.66
CA GLY A 117 -4.02 11.22 -16.86
C GLY A 117 -3.19 9.97 -16.58
N GLY A 118 -3.21 9.44 -15.35
CA GLY A 118 -2.34 8.33 -14.98
C GLY A 118 -2.38 7.99 -13.49
N VAL A 119 -1.30 7.35 -13.03
CA VAL A 119 -1.11 6.98 -11.62
C VAL A 119 0.31 7.28 -11.18
N VAL A 120 0.48 7.48 -9.88
CA VAL A 120 1.75 7.29 -9.18
C VAL A 120 1.73 5.88 -8.62
N ALA A 121 2.73 5.07 -8.95
CA ALA A 121 2.85 3.70 -8.46
C ALA A 121 4.22 3.45 -7.82
N ILE A 122 4.26 2.53 -6.86
CA ILE A 122 5.49 1.97 -6.30
C ILE A 122 5.74 0.64 -7.00
N GLU A 123 6.86 0.57 -7.70
CA GLU A 123 7.21 -0.50 -8.63
C GLU A 123 8.53 -1.13 -8.19
N GLY A 124 8.61 -2.46 -8.20
CA GLY A 124 9.86 -3.20 -8.00
C GLY A 124 10.48 -3.56 -9.35
N ASN A 125 11.80 -3.72 -9.39
CA ASN A 125 12.55 -4.04 -10.60
C ASN A 125 12.42 -3.01 -11.73
N THR A 126 12.40 -1.72 -11.39
CA THR A 126 12.38 -0.61 -12.36
C THR A 126 13.53 0.36 -12.09
N ALA A 127 13.93 1.13 -13.10
CA ALA A 127 14.87 2.23 -12.98
C ALA A 127 14.59 3.30 -14.06
N GLN A 128 15.22 4.47 -13.93
CA GLN A 128 15.25 5.41 -15.03
C GLN A 128 16.00 4.77 -16.21
N GLY A 129 15.37 4.75 -17.40
CA GLY A 129 15.94 4.12 -18.60
C GLY A 129 15.70 2.61 -18.75
N ASN A 130 15.16 1.93 -17.72
CA ASN A 130 14.72 0.54 -17.81
C ASN A 130 13.52 0.29 -16.90
N ASP A 131 12.34 0.36 -17.48
CA ASP A 131 11.09 0.35 -16.74
C ASP A 131 10.61 -1.05 -16.29
N ALA A 132 11.17 -2.13 -16.87
CA ALA A 132 10.71 -3.50 -16.61
C ALA A 132 11.75 -4.38 -15.89
N ASN A 133 13.03 -3.99 -15.91
CA ASN A 133 14.12 -4.73 -15.29
C ASN A 133 15.26 -3.83 -14.81
N GLY A 134 14.93 -2.73 -14.15
CA GLY A 134 15.90 -1.73 -13.71
C GLY A 134 16.56 -2.00 -12.37
N GLY A 135 16.20 -3.09 -11.67
CA GLY A 135 16.90 -3.53 -10.47
C GLY A 135 16.70 -2.66 -9.22
N GLN A 136 15.69 -1.78 -9.19
CA GLN A 136 15.37 -0.96 -8.02
C GLN A 136 13.86 -0.88 -7.73
N VAL A 137 13.49 -0.66 -6.47
CA VAL A 137 12.15 -0.19 -6.09
C VAL A 137 12.08 1.32 -6.27
N GLN A 138 11.18 1.81 -7.13
CA GLN A 138 11.00 3.23 -7.38
C GLN A 138 9.53 3.64 -7.29
N ARG A 139 9.32 4.91 -6.94
CA ARG A 139 8.06 5.61 -7.17
C ARG A 139 8.06 6.16 -8.59
N ARG A 140 7.05 5.82 -9.39
CA ARG A 140 6.96 6.14 -10.82
C ARG A 140 5.63 6.80 -11.15
N VAL A 141 5.67 7.78 -12.03
CA VAL A 141 4.48 8.34 -12.68
C VAL A 141 4.27 7.58 -13.99
N ARG A 142 3.08 7.00 -14.18
CA ARG A 142 2.73 6.20 -15.36
C ARG A 142 1.45 6.76 -15.99
N ALA A 143 1.50 7.02 -17.29
CA ALA A 143 0.35 7.48 -18.05
C ALA A 143 -0.69 6.36 -18.21
N SER A 144 -1.99 6.69 -18.18
CA SER A 144 -3.06 5.70 -18.29
C SER A 144 -2.97 4.84 -19.55
N ARG A 145 -2.44 5.39 -20.65
CA ARG A 145 -2.25 4.67 -21.93
C ARG A 145 -1.32 3.45 -21.84
N LEU A 146 -0.49 3.37 -20.81
CA LEU A 146 0.44 2.24 -20.58
C LEU A 146 -0.20 1.14 -19.73
N ILE A 147 -1.38 1.39 -19.15
CA ILE A 147 -2.03 0.50 -18.19
C ILE A 147 -3.01 -0.39 -18.94
N VAL A 148 -2.78 -1.70 -18.89
CA VAL A 148 -3.71 -2.72 -19.43
C VAL A 148 -4.96 -2.84 -18.54
N GLY A 149 -4.74 -2.69 -17.23
CA GLY A 149 -5.76 -2.70 -16.19
C GLY A 149 -5.12 -2.96 -14.83
N ALA A 150 -5.95 -3.19 -13.83
CA ALA A 150 -5.49 -3.45 -12.48
C ALA A 150 -6.31 -4.54 -11.78
N LEU A 151 -5.65 -5.30 -10.91
CA LEU A 151 -6.34 -6.03 -9.86
C LEU A 151 -6.72 -5.02 -8.77
N ARG A 152 -7.98 -5.04 -8.33
CA ARG A 152 -8.44 -4.40 -7.10
C ARG A 152 -8.55 -5.43 -5.98
N PRO A 153 -7.57 -5.55 -5.07
CA PRO A 153 -7.66 -6.48 -3.95
C PRO A 153 -8.87 -6.15 -3.05
N GLN A 154 -9.39 -7.18 -2.37
CA GLN A 154 -10.38 -6.97 -1.32
C GLN A 154 -9.67 -6.54 -0.04
N TYR A 155 -9.79 -5.26 0.29
CA TYR A 155 -9.27 -4.69 1.52
C TYR A 155 -10.32 -4.77 2.64
N THR A 156 -9.84 -4.94 3.87
CA THR A 156 -10.63 -4.57 5.04
C THR A 156 -10.82 -3.06 4.98
N LYS A 157 -12.08 -2.59 5.10
CA LYS A 157 -12.36 -1.16 5.13
C LYS A 157 -11.62 -0.55 6.31
N GLU A 158 -10.87 0.51 6.04
CA GLU A 158 -10.31 1.34 7.10
C GLU A 158 -11.48 1.96 7.85
N ALA A 159 -11.51 1.80 9.19
CA ALA A 159 -12.34 2.65 10.01
C ALA A 159 -11.85 4.08 9.78
N LYS A 160 -12.72 4.95 9.24
CA LYS A 160 -12.40 6.37 9.14
C LYS A 160 -12.35 6.91 10.56
N MET A 161 -11.14 7.11 11.07
CA MET A 161 -10.94 7.71 12.37
C MET A 161 -11.47 9.14 12.36
N ASP A 162 -12.13 9.51 13.44
CA ASP A 162 -12.66 10.83 13.63
C ASP A 162 -11.70 11.66 14.49
N ASN A 163 -10.54 11.96 13.89
CA ASN A 163 -9.41 12.63 14.53
C ASN A 163 -9.17 14.05 14.01
N THR A 164 -10.02 14.56 13.11
CA THR A 164 -9.88 15.90 12.54
C THR A 164 -10.78 16.88 13.29
N PRO A 165 -10.24 17.75 14.15
CA PRO A 165 -11.06 18.73 14.86
C PRO A 165 -11.60 19.80 13.89
N GLY A 166 -12.74 20.37 14.24
CA GLY A 166 -13.19 21.62 13.61
C GLY A 166 -12.25 22.78 13.98
N LYS A 167 -12.12 23.77 13.08
CA LYS A 167 -11.20 24.91 13.26
C LYS A 167 -11.29 25.62 14.62
N TYR A 168 -12.50 25.69 15.19
CA TYR A 168 -12.73 26.37 16.47
C TYR A 168 -12.20 25.58 17.69
N ALA A 169 -11.99 24.26 17.54
CA ALA A 169 -11.57 23.35 18.61
C ALA A 169 -10.16 22.77 18.39
N GLU A 170 -9.49 23.12 17.29
CA GLU A 170 -8.20 22.54 16.89
C GLU A 170 -7.13 22.66 17.99
N GLU A 171 -6.93 23.87 18.52
CA GLU A 171 -5.97 24.11 19.60
C GLU A 171 -6.33 23.33 20.87
N ALA A 172 -7.60 23.32 21.25
CA ALA A 172 -8.07 22.62 22.45
C ALA A 172 -7.91 21.10 22.33
N VAL A 173 -8.18 20.53 21.14
CA VAL A 173 -8.03 19.10 20.87
C VAL A 173 -6.56 18.70 20.87
N HIS A 174 -5.69 19.48 20.23
CA HIS A 174 -4.25 19.24 20.27
C HIS A 174 -3.71 19.26 21.72
N TRP A 175 -4.04 20.30 22.48
CA TRP A 175 -3.66 20.36 23.89
C TRP A 175 -4.18 19.16 24.69
N ALA A 176 -5.44 18.76 24.51
CA ALA A 176 -6.03 17.65 25.24
C ALA A 176 -5.34 16.31 24.93
N VAL A 177 -4.90 16.12 23.68
CA VAL A 177 -4.17 14.92 23.25
C VAL A 177 -2.75 14.93 23.80
N GLU A 178 -2.00 16.03 23.61
CA GLU A 178 -0.61 16.17 24.04
C GLU A 178 -0.44 16.05 25.55
N SER A 179 -1.39 16.60 26.29
CA SER A 179 -1.41 16.57 27.75
C SER A 179 -1.89 15.22 28.32
N GLY A 180 -2.37 14.30 27.47
CA GLY A 180 -2.86 12.98 27.86
C GLY A 180 -4.27 12.98 28.48
N LEU A 181 -4.95 14.13 28.49
CA LEU A 181 -6.35 14.26 28.91
C LEU A 181 -7.25 13.39 28.01
N MET A 182 -7.05 13.48 26.69
CA MET A 182 -7.72 12.68 25.67
C MET A 182 -6.74 11.66 25.08
N GLN A 183 -7.13 10.39 25.05
CA GLN A 183 -6.29 9.28 24.54
C GLN A 183 -6.97 8.49 23.41
N GLY A 184 -8.23 8.81 23.10
CA GLY A 184 -9.04 8.06 22.13
C GLY A 184 -9.32 6.62 22.55
N SER A 185 -9.72 5.81 21.57
CA SER A 185 -9.90 4.37 21.67
C SER A 185 -8.56 3.62 21.53
N ALA A 186 -8.57 2.32 21.81
CA ALA A 186 -7.39 1.46 21.67
C ALA A 186 -6.79 1.45 20.24
N ASP A 187 -7.62 1.72 19.23
CA ASP A 187 -7.21 1.78 17.84
C ASP A 187 -6.61 3.14 17.45
N GLY A 188 -6.66 4.14 18.33
CA GLY A 188 -6.15 5.52 18.07
C GLY A 188 -7.20 6.49 17.52
N ASP A 189 -8.48 6.10 17.50
CA ASP A 189 -9.58 6.97 17.10
C ASP A 189 -10.03 7.84 18.29
N LEU A 190 -9.97 9.16 18.13
CA LEU A 190 -10.36 10.19 19.11
C LEU A 190 -11.87 10.35 19.21
N LYS A 191 -12.61 9.99 18.16
CA LYS A 191 -14.08 10.06 18.13
C LYS A 191 -14.63 11.45 18.44
N LEU A 192 -14.02 12.48 17.85
CA LEU A 192 -14.25 13.89 18.21
C LEU A 192 -15.71 14.36 18.09
N HIS A 193 -16.50 13.73 17.23
CA HIS A 193 -17.90 14.06 16.96
C HIS A 193 -18.88 13.04 17.56
N ASP A 194 -18.41 12.02 18.27
CA ASP A 194 -19.27 11.09 19.02
C ASP A 194 -19.78 11.73 20.32
N SER A 195 -20.90 11.21 20.83
CA SER A 195 -21.39 11.60 22.17
C SER A 195 -20.51 11.03 23.28
N VAL A 196 -20.21 11.85 24.28
CA VAL A 196 -19.45 11.45 25.48
C VAL A 196 -20.40 10.91 26.55
N THR A 197 -20.17 9.68 27.02
CA THR A 197 -20.90 9.11 28.16
C THR A 197 -20.49 9.75 29.48
N ARG A 198 -21.32 9.64 30.52
CA ARG A 198 -20.99 10.15 31.86
C ARG A 198 -19.73 9.50 32.43
N GLU A 199 -19.51 8.21 32.17
CA GLU A 199 -18.29 7.50 32.60
C GLU A 199 -17.04 8.07 31.92
N GLN A 200 -17.08 8.25 30.61
CA GLN A 200 -15.98 8.87 29.85
C GLN A 200 -15.70 10.29 30.36
N LEU A 201 -16.74 11.09 30.63
CA LEU A 201 -16.59 12.42 31.23
C LEU A 201 -15.87 12.35 32.59
N MET A 202 -16.22 11.40 33.45
CA MET A 202 -15.51 11.21 34.73
C MET A 202 -14.03 10.86 34.55
N VAL A 203 -13.69 10.09 33.51
CA VAL A 203 -12.29 9.78 33.17
C VAL A 203 -11.53 11.05 32.75
N PHE A 204 -12.13 11.90 31.91
CA PHE A 204 -11.53 13.20 31.54
C PHE A 204 -11.28 14.07 32.78
N LEU A 205 -12.29 14.24 33.65
CA LEU A 205 -12.15 15.05 34.87
C LEU A 205 -11.11 14.47 35.84
N TYR A 206 -11.05 13.14 35.97
CA TYR A 206 -10.06 12.48 36.82
C TYR A 206 -8.63 12.64 36.31
N ARG A 207 -8.43 12.60 34.98
CA ARG A 207 -7.13 12.90 34.36
C ARG A 207 -6.75 14.36 34.56
N LEU A 208 -7.69 15.28 34.30
CA LEU A 208 -7.48 16.71 34.50
C LEU A 208 -7.00 17.03 35.92
N ARG A 209 -7.65 16.43 36.94
CA ARG A 209 -7.25 16.56 38.34
C ARG A 209 -5.81 16.10 38.62
N LYS A 210 -5.28 15.14 37.88
CA LYS A 210 -3.92 14.61 38.06
C LYS A 210 -2.83 15.43 37.36
N MET A 211 -3.22 16.45 36.62
CA MET A 211 -2.31 17.29 35.85
C MET A 211 -1.84 18.51 36.67
N GLU A 212 -2.40 18.68 37.87
CA GLU A 212 -1.90 19.53 38.96
C GLU A 212 -0.74 18.84 39.70
#